data_AF-A0A9D9K901-F1
#
_entry.id   AF-A0A9D9K901-F1
#
_cell.length_a   1.000
_cell.length_b   1.000
_cell.length_c   1.000
_cell.angle_alpha   90.00
_cell.angle_beta   90.00
_cell.angle_gamma   90.00
#
_symmetry.space_group_name_H-M   'P 1'
#
loop_
_entity.id
_entity.type
_entity.pdbx_description
1 polymer ?
#
loop_
_entity_poly.entity_id
_entity_poly.type
_entity_poly.pdbx_seq_one_letter_code
_entity_poly.pdbx_strand_id
1 'polypeptide(L)'
;MALTVIGAKAADEVASHPVNRRDNNRAIVAQRPTRTNDMWQEVYEILPDLPLENQYTYLETGEVAENNTLIRRLIRYHLYVKGRPFQYRLDWKLTLADYLGANDLMNEAVYPSYDTLDVNPMEGDREAIRSLTRQQRDDLVHVLVSLFYPNYLALLERQASGNVAEVSPAENTETEPSSRNVPRLPQPGDAELLLP
;
A
#
# COMPACT_ATOMS: atom_id res chain seq x y z
N MET A 1 17.37 20.86 63.29
CA MET A 1 18.63 21.35 63.89
C MET A 1 19.77 20.68 63.15
N ALA A 2 20.80 21.45 62.84
CA ALA A 2 21.83 21.17 61.83
C ALA A 2 23.12 20.57 62.41
N LEU A 3 24.03 20.21 61.48
CA LEU A 3 25.49 19.99 61.59
C LEU A 3 25.86 18.52 61.97
N THR A 4 26.79 17.83 61.28
CA THR A 4 28.12 18.27 60.83
C THR A 4 28.69 17.35 59.71
N VAL A 5 29.49 17.98 58.84
CA VAL A 5 30.35 17.48 57.75
C VAL A 5 31.75 17.14 58.28
N ILE A 6 32.46 16.15 57.70
CA ILE A 6 33.95 16.00 57.52
C ILE A 6 34.12 14.67 56.74
N GLY A 7 34.94 14.47 55.70
CA GLY A 7 36.00 15.26 55.08
C GLY A 7 36.54 14.57 53.82
N ALA A 8 37.43 15.27 53.15
CA ALA A 8 37.95 15.07 51.80
C ALA A 8 38.97 13.93 51.63
N LYS A 9 39.14 13.41 50.39
CA LYS A 9 40.32 13.70 49.54
C LYS A 9 40.25 13.02 48.17
N ALA A 10 40.82 13.74 47.20
CA ALA A 10 40.94 13.43 45.78
C ALA A 10 42.05 12.42 45.47
N ALA A 11 41.89 11.75 44.32
CA ALA A 11 42.99 11.34 43.45
C ALA A 11 42.49 11.34 41.99
N ASP A 12 43.07 12.25 41.20
CA ASP A 12 43.31 12.17 39.76
C ASP A 12 43.94 10.79 39.39
N GLU A 13 43.89 10.22 38.18
CA GLU A 13 44.05 10.80 36.84
C GLU A 13 43.80 9.70 35.74
N VAL A 14 43.38 10.14 34.54
CA VAL A 14 43.66 9.61 33.17
C VAL A 14 43.01 8.30 32.63
N ALA A 15 41.90 8.53 31.91
CA ALA A 15 41.65 8.25 30.48
C ALA A 15 41.33 6.85 29.91
N SER A 16 40.24 6.81 29.13
CA SER A 16 40.19 6.47 27.67
C SER A 16 39.00 5.57 27.29
N HIS A 17 38.24 6.04 26.29
CA HIS A 17 37.26 5.36 25.40
C HIS A 17 35.76 5.42 25.73
N PRO A 18 34.98 6.32 25.07
CA PRO A 18 33.55 6.13 24.92
C PRO A 18 33.24 5.15 23.78
N VAL A 19 32.63 4.00 24.11
CA VAL A 19 32.05 3.08 23.11
C VAL A 19 30.81 3.72 22.51
N ASN A 20 30.96 4.13 21.25
CA ASN A 20 29.93 4.65 20.38
C ASN A 20 29.02 3.49 19.91
N ARG A 21 28.01 3.13 20.72
CA ARG A 21 26.95 2.19 20.30
C ARG A 21 25.89 2.96 19.50
N ARG A 22 26.13 3.09 18.19
CA ARG A 22 25.09 3.42 17.23
C ARG A 22 24.27 2.15 16.98
N ASP A 23 23.19 1.99 17.74
CA ASP A 23 22.14 1.02 17.43
C ASP A 23 21.37 1.51 16.20
N ASN A 24 21.96 1.34 15.02
CA ASN A 24 21.29 1.55 13.75
C ASN A 24 20.53 0.28 13.35
N ASN A 25 19.67 -0.21 14.24
CA ASN A 25 18.66 -1.18 13.84
C ASN A 25 17.44 -0.38 13.37
N ARG A 26 17.47 0.08 12.11
CA ARG A 26 16.27 0.60 11.46
C ARG A 26 15.31 -0.58 11.31
N ALA A 27 14.51 -0.80 12.34
CA ALA A 27 13.26 -1.51 12.19
C ALA A 27 12.54 -0.82 11.04
N ILE A 28 12.43 -1.52 9.90
CA ILE A 28 11.46 -1.15 8.88
C ILE A 28 10.11 -1.48 9.51
N VAL A 29 9.63 -0.55 10.33
CA VAL A 29 8.22 -0.47 10.65
C VAL A 29 7.56 -0.23 9.30
N ALA A 30 6.86 -1.23 8.78
CA ALA A 30 5.98 -1.07 7.65
C ALA A 30 5.10 0.15 7.96
N GLN A 31 5.33 1.26 7.24
CA GLN A 31 4.57 2.48 7.44
C GLN A 31 3.13 2.14 7.05
N ARG A 32 2.28 1.82 8.03
CA ARG A 32 0.83 1.88 7.81
C ARG A 32 0.55 3.32 7.44
N PRO A 33 0.00 3.62 6.25
CA PRO A 33 -0.29 5.00 5.90
C PRO A 33 -1.23 5.55 6.97
N THR A 34 -0.74 6.53 7.73
CA THR A 34 -1.47 7.16 8.85
C THR A 34 -2.79 7.80 8.38
N ARG A 35 -3.00 7.89 7.06
CA ARG A 35 -4.14 8.51 6.37
C ARG A 35 -5.16 7.52 5.79
N THR A 36 -4.93 6.21 5.90
CA THR A 36 -5.76 5.18 5.22
C THR A 36 -7.27 5.23 5.49
N ASN A 37 -7.68 5.74 6.66
CA ASN A 37 -9.08 5.65 7.09
C ASN A 37 -10.02 6.60 6.32
N ASP A 38 -9.50 7.72 5.79
CA ASP A 38 -10.30 8.79 5.16
C ASP A 38 -10.05 8.94 3.65
N MET A 39 -9.11 8.17 3.09
CA MET A 39 -8.76 8.26 1.66
C MET A 39 -9.91 7.96 0.70
N TRP A 40 -10.96 7.28 1.17
CA TRP A 40 -12.16 7.03 0.39
C TRP A 40 -12.88 8.34 -0.01
N GLN A 41 -12.77 9.40 0.79
CA GLN A 41 -13.36 10.71 0.48
C GLN A 41 -12.66 11.34 -0.73
N GLU A 42 -11.32 11.35 -0.72
CA GLU A 42 -10.50 11.85 -1.84
C GLU A 42 -10.79 11.07 -3.14
N VAL A 43 -11.09 9.77 -3.05
CA VAL A 43 -11.51 8.99 -4.23
C VAL A 43 -12.83 9.50 -4.81
N TYR A 44 -13.85 9.78 -4.00
CA TYR A 44 -15.12 10.32 -4.48
C TYR A 44 -15.03 11.77 -4.94
N GLU A 45 -14.10 12.56 -4.39
CA GLU A 45 -13.81 13.89 -4.93
C GLU A 45 -13.24 13.83 -6.35
N ILE A 46 -12.39 12.83 -6.63
CA ILE A 46 -11.77 12.64 -7.96
C ILE A 46 -12.73 11.91 -8.93
N LEU A 47 -13.50 10.94 -8.44
CA LEU A 47 -14.42 10.10 -9.20
C LEU A 47 -15.85 10.23 -8.63
N PRO A 48 -16.53 11.37 -8.84
CA PRO A 48 -17.82 11.67 -8.21
C PRO A 48 -18.97 10.81 -8.70
N ASP A 49 -18.84 10.20 -9.89
CA ASP A 49 -19.88 9.35 -10.49
C ASP A 49 -19.87 7.90 -9.95
N LEU A 50 -18.96 7.56 -9.04
CA LEU A 50 -18.93 6.23 -8.44
C LEU A 50 -20.14 6.03 -7.51
N PRO A 51 -20.76 4.83 -7.53
CA PRO A 51 -21.85 4.52 -6.61
C PRO A 51 -21.35 4.53 -5.16
N LEU A 52 -22.08 5.21 -4.27
CA LEU A 52 -21.71 5.35 -2.87
C LEU A 52 -21.92 4.07 -2.06
N GLU A 53 -22.98 3.29 -2.36
CA GLU A 53 -23.42 2.11 -1.59
C GLU A 53 -23.44 2.35 -0.06
N ASN A 54 -24.12 3.41 0.39
CA ASN A 54 -24.16 3.82 1.80
C ASN A 54 -25.58 3.89 2.40
N GLN A 55 -26.53 3.18 1.79
CA GLN A 55 -27.92 3.06 2.23
C GLN A 55 -28.14 2.15 3.45
N TYR A 56 -27.09 1.48 3.94
CA TYR A 56 -27.16 0.50 5.02
C TYR A 56 -27.35 1.16 6.39
N THR A 57 -27.93 0.42 7.35
CA THR A 57 -28.11 0.92 8.72
C THR A 57 -27.22 0.18 9.71
N TYR A 58 -26.77 0.87 10.75
CA TYR A 58 -26.01 0.24 11.83
C TYR A 58 -26.92 -0.67 12.66
N LEU A 59 -26.44 -1.88 12.96
CA LEU A 59 -27.19 -2.86 13.75
C LEU A 59 -27.51 -2.35 15.16
N GLU A 60 -26.60 -1.58 15.76
CA GLU A 60 -26.72 -1.10 17.14
C GLU A 60 -27.69 0.07 17.28
N THR A 61 -27.63 1.05 16.36
CA THR A 61 -28.39 2.31 16.48
C THR A 61 -29.60 2.39 15.57
N GLY A 62 -29.65 1.58 14.50
CA GLY A 62 -30.64 1.70 13.43
C GLY A 62 -30.46 2.94 12.55
N GLU A 63 -29.39 3.71 12.76
CA GLU A 63 -29.10 4.91 11.96
C GLU A 63 -28.41 4.55 10.64
N VAL A 64 -28.60 5.39 9.62
CA VAL A 64 -27.94 5.23 8.32
C VAL A 64 -26.43 5.38 8.48
N ALA A 65 -25.68 4.42 7.94
CA ALA A 65 -24.23 4.39 7.98
C ALA A 65 -23.63 5.22 6.83
N GLU A 66 -23.82 6.54 6.84
CA GLU A 66 -23.48 7.44 5.73
C GLU A 66 -22.02 7.34 5.26
N ASN A 67 -21.09 7.13 6.20
CA ASN A 67 -19.66 6.98 5.93
C ASN A 67 -19.26 5.55 5.54
N ASN A 68 -20.18 4.59 5.60
CA ASN A 68 -19.95 3.21 5.20
C ASN A 68 -20.25 3.08 3.70
N THR A 69 -19.28 3.54 2.89
CA THR A 69 -19.39 3.57 1.43
C THR A 69 -18.69 2.39 0.76
N LEU A 70 -19.00 2.14 -0.52
CA LEU A 70 -18.35 1.16 -1.38
C LEU A 70 -16.82 1.27 -1.30
N ILE A 71 -16.26 2.45 -1.58
CA ILE A 71 -14.80 2.63 -1.61
C ILE A 71 -14.16 2.42 -0.24
N ARG A 72 -14.83 2.83 0.85
CA ARG A 72 -14.33 2.57 2.20
C ARG A 72 -14.25 1.08 2.49
N ARG A 73 -15.29 0.30 2.14
CA ARG A 73 -15.28 -1.16 2.30
C ARG A 73 -14.28 -1.83 1.37
N LEU A 74 -14.16 -1.39 0.11
CA LEU A 74 -13.20 -1.90 -0.86
C LEU A 74 -11.75 -1.74 -0.37
N ILE A 75 -11.38 -0.57 0.15
CA ILE A 75 -10.06 -0.31 0.73
C ILE A 75 -9.82 -1.22 1.93
N ARG A 76 -10.79 -1.35 2.84
CA ARG A 76 -10.67 -2.25 4.01
C ARG A 76 -10.55 -3.71 3.60
N TYR A 77 -11.29 -4.15 2.60
CA TYR A 77 -11.21 -5.49 2.05
C TYR A 77 -9.81 -5.76 1.49
N HIS A 78 -9.27 -4.85 0.66
CA HIS A 78 -7.93 -4.96 0.10
C HIS A 78 -6.85 -5.06 1.19
N LEU A 79 -6.87 -4.13 2.16
CA LEU A 79 -5.82 -3.99 3.16
C LEU A 79 -5.89 -5.01 4.29
N TYR A 80 -7.10 -5.32 4.78
CA TYR A 80 -7.28 -6.05 6.04
C TYR A 80 -7.84 -7.45 5.86
N VAL A 81 -8.70 -7.66 4.85
CA VAL A 81 -9.25 -9.00 4.58
C VAL A 81 -8.27 -9.80 3.70
N LYS A 82 -7.76 -9.17 2.63
CA LYS A 82 -6.83 -9.82 1.70
C LYS A 82 -5.37 -9.57 2.00
N GLY A 83 -5.04 -8.54 2.79
CA GLY A 83 -3.66 -8.22 3.14
C GLY A 83 -2.79 -7.86 1.93
N ARG A 84 -3.40 -7.28 0.88
CA ARG A 84 -2.69 -6.96 -0.37
C ARG A 84 -1.87 -5.67 -0.22
N PRO A 85 -0.68 -5.57 -0.83
CA PRO A 85 0.09 -4.33 -0.84
C PRO A 85 -0.59 -3.23 -1.69
N PHE A 86 -0.78 -2.06 -1.10
CA PHE A 86 -1.47 -0.94 -1.76
C PHE A 86 -0.65 -0.24 -2.84
N GLN A 87 0.67 -0.39 -2.84
CA GLN A 87 1.55 0.31 -3.79
C GLN A 87 1.52 -0.26 -5.21
N TYR A 88 0.91 -1.44 -5.41
CA TYR A 88 0.96 -2.13 -6.68
C TYR A 88 -0.39 -2.14 -7.39
N ARG A 89 -0.38 -1.66 -8.64
CA ARG A 89 -1.56 -1.67 -9.51
C ARG A 89 -2.17 -3.06 -9.70
N LEU A 90 -1.34 -4.09 -9.79
CA LEU A 90 -1.81 -5.46 -9.97
C LEU A 90 -2.69 -5.93 -8.80
N ASP A 91 -2.28 -5.64 -7.58
CA ASP A 91 -3.01 -6.04 -6.37
C ASP A 91 -4.41 -5.42 -6.29
N TRP A 92 -4.55 -4.15 -6.68
CA TRP A 92 -5.87 -3.53 -6.79
C TRP A 92 -6.72 -4.14 -7.90
N LYS A 93 -6.11 -4.56 -9.02
CA LYS A 93 -6.81 -5.29 -10.08
C LYS A 93 -7.28 -6.67 -9.62
N LEU A 94 -6.47 -7.37 -8.84
CA LEU A 94 -6.88 -8.64 -8.23
C LEU A 94 -8.03 -8.42 -7.25
N THR A 95 -8.01 -7.35 -6.46
CA THR A 95 -9.17 -6.97 -5.63
C THR A 95 -10.42 -6.78 -6.48
N LEU A 96 -10.40 -5.99 -7.56
CA LEU A 96 -11.57 -5.85 -8.42
C LEU A 96 -12.00 -7.18 -9.07
N ALA A 97 -11.04 -8.05 -9.40
CA ALA A 97 -11.34 -9.37 -9.92
C ALA A 97 -12.07 -10.27 -8.89
N ASP A 98 -11.78 -10.11 -7.59
CA ASP A 98 -12.54 -10.79 -6.52
C ASP A 98 -14.03 -10.37 -6.57
N TYR A 99 -14.32 -9.06 -6.63
CA TYR A 99 -15.71 -8.55 -6.72
C TYR A 99 -16.44 -9.06 -7.97
N LEU A 100 -15.73 -9.13 -9.09
CA LEU A 100 -16.25 -9.65 -10.36
C LEU A 100 -16.37 -11.19 -10.38
N GLY A 101 -15.89 -11.90 -9.36
CA GLY A 101 -15.90 -13.36 -9.30
C GLY A 101 -14.90 -14.04 -10.24
N ALA A 102 -13.83 -13.32 -10.62
CA ALA A 102 -12.82 -13.76 -11.58
C ALA A 102 -11.46 -14.09 -10.96
N ASN A 103 -11.30 -13.95 -9.64
CA ASN A 103 -10.06 -14.31 -8.92
C ASN A 103 -10.37 -15.16 -7.68
N ASP A 104 -10.62 -14.55 -6.51
CA ASP A 104 -10.93 -15.29 -5.28
C ASP A 104 -12.42 -15.25 -4.93
N LEU A 105 -12.91 -16.30 -4.27
CA LEU A 105 -14.24 -16.30 -3.66
C LEU A 105 -14.24 -15.41 -2.41
N MET A 106 -15.16 -14.45 -2.38
CA MET A 106 -15.38 -13.57 -1.23
C MET A 106 -16.24 -14.28 -0.18
N ASN A 107 -15.87 -14.14 1.11
CA ASN A 107 -16.58 -14.77 2.22
C ASN A 107 -17.32 -13.71 3.04
N GLU A 108 -18.65 -13.85 3.12
CA GLU A 108 -19.55 -12.93 3.80
C GLU A 108 -19.17 -12.69 5.26
N ALA A 109 -18.78 -13.74 5.99
CA ALA A 109 -18.51 -13.69 7.43
C ALA A 109 -17.29 -12.85 7.81
N VAL A 110 -16.42 -12.53 6.85
CA VAL A 110 -15.21 -11.71 7.05
C VAL A 110 -15.23 -10.43 6.22
N TYR A 111 -16.34 -10.16 5.53
CA TYR A 111 -16.46 -8.97 4.71
C TYR A 111 -16.55 -7.73 5.57
N PRO A 112 -15.98 -6.58 5.13
CA PRO A 112 -16.08 -5.35 5.89
C PRO A 112 -17.52 -5.01 6.24
N SER A 113 -17.73 -4.73 7.53
CA SER A 113 -19.01 -4.33 8.11
C SER A 113 -20.08 -5.42 8.24
N TYR A 114 -19.71 -6.69 8.06
CA TYR A 114 -20.57 -7.86 8.33
C TYR A 114 -21.25 -7.84 9.71
N ASP A 115 -20.53 -7.46 10.76
CA ASP A 115 -20.98 -7.49 12.15
C ASP A 115 -21.52 -6.14 12.66
N THR A 116 -21.39 -5.08 11.86
CA THR A 116 -21.78 -3.72 12.24
C THR A 116 -23.05 -3.22 11.56
N LEU A 117 -23.41 -3.79 10.41
CA LEU A 117 -24.58 -3.39 9.63
C LEU A 117 -25.70 -4.41 9.77
N ASP A 118 -26.94 -3.96 9.59
CA ASP A 118 -28.13 -4.80 9.57
C ASP A 118 -28.12 -5.85 8.43
N VAL A 119 -27.56 -5.46 7.29
CA VAL A 119 -27.41 -6.27 6.07
C VAL A 119 -25.95 -6.26 5.65
N ASN A 120 -25.44 -7.44 5.29
CA ASN A 120 -24.10 -7.55 4.73
C ASN A 120 -24.05 -6.86 3.35
N PRO A 121 -23.22 -5.82 3.16
CA PRO A 121 -23.18 -5.03 1.94
C PRO A 121 -22.48 -5.73 0.76
N MET A 122 -21.92 -6.93 0.95
CA MET A 122 -21.09 -7.60 -0.07
C MET A 122 -21.77 -7.70 -1.43
N GLU A 123 -23.00 -8.21 -1.50
CA GLU A 123 -23.61 -8.45 -2.81
C GLU A 123 -23.94 -7.13 -3.53
N GLY A 124 -24.43 -6.12 -2.79
CA GLY A 124 -24.62 -4.77 -3.33
C GLY A 124 -23.32 -4.17 -3.86
N ASP A 125 -22.21 -4.34 -3.13
CA ASP A 125 -20.90 -3.88 -3.59
C ASP A 125 -20.41 -4.60 -4.85
N ARG A 126 -20.69 -5.91 -4.97
CA ARG A 126 -20.36 -6.68 -6.18
C ARG A 126 -21.15 -6.19 -7.38
N GLU A 127 -22.44 -5.93 -7.20
CA GLU A 127 -23.29 -5.36 -8.24
C GLU A 127 -22.81 -3.97 -8.65
N ALA A 128 -22.46 -3.12 -7.69
CA ALA A 128 -21.91 -1.79 -7.94
C ALA A 128 -20.60 -1.85 -8.74
N ILE A 129 -19.65 -2.73 -8.39
CA ILE A 129 -18.40 -2.90 -9.16
C ILE A 129 -18.64 -3.54 -10.53
N ARG A 130 -19.63 -4.42 -10.65
CA ARG A 130 -20.02 -5.07 -11.92
C ARG A 130 -20.66 -4.07 -12.88
N SER A 131 -21.41 -3.09 -12.38
CA SER A 131 -22.07 -2.06 -13.19
C SER A 131 -21.09 -1.05 -13.78
N LEU A 132 -19.89 -0.89 -13.17
CA LEU A 132 -18.83 -0.07 -13.73
C LEU A 132 -18.38 -0.57 -15.10
N THR A 133 -18.04 0.35 -15.99
CA THR A 133 -17.35 0.04 -17.24
C THR A 133 -15.90 -0.40 -16.97
N ARG A 134 -15.27 -1.01 -17.98
CA ARG A 134 -13.84 -1.36 -17.91
C ARG A 134 -12.97 -0.12 -17.65
N GLN A 135 -13.30 1.01 -18.29
CA GLN A 135 -12.57 2.26 -18.12
C GLN A 135 -12.69 2.79 -16.69
N GLN A 136 -13.91 2.88 -16.15
CA GLN A 136 -14.14 3.32 -14.76
C GLN A 136 -13.39 2.45 -13.73
N ARG A 137 -13.30 1.13 -13.95
CA ARG A 137 -12.49 0.25 -13.11
C ARG A 137 -10.99 0.53 -13.23
N ASP A 138 -10.49 0.76 -14.44
CA ASP A 138 -9.09 1.13 -14.65
C ASP A 138 -8.75 2.49 -14.01
N ASP A 139 -9.67 3.46 -14.08
CA ASP A 139 -9.55 4.80 -13.47
C ASP A 139 -9.58 4.70 -11.93
N LEU A 140 -10.50 3.92 -11.37
CA LEU A 140 -10.55 3.65 -9.93
C LEU A 140 -9.23 3.08 -9.42
N VAL A 141 -8.70 2.06 -10.11
CA VAL A 141 -7.39 1.48 -9.76
C VAL A 141 -6.27 2.52 -9.85
N HIS A 142 -6.28 3.35 -10.88
CA HIS A 142 -5.28 4.41 -11.04
C HIS A 142 -5.33 5.40 -9.87
N VAL A 143 -6.51 5.89 -9.51
CA VAL A 143 -6.71 6.82 -8.39
C VAL A 143 -6.27 6.19 -7.07
N LEU A 144 -6.69 4.95 -6.78
CA LEU A 144 -6.29 4.25 -5.57
C LEU A 144 -4.77 4.13 -5.45
N VAL A 145 -4.07 3.68 -6.51
CA VAL A 145 -2.61 3.56 -6.45
C VAL A 145 -1.95 4.93 -6.28
N SER A 146 -2.39 5.95 -7.00
CA SER A 146 -1.82 7.30 -6.93
C SER A 146 -1.97 7.94 -5.54
N LEU A 147 -3.12 7.76 -4.89
CA LEU A 147 -3.35 8.29 -3.54
C LEU A 147 -2.50 7.55 -2.48
N PHE A 148 -2.38 6.23 -2.60
CA PHE A 148 -1.62 5.41 -1.64
C PHE A 148 -0.12 5.43 -1.89
N TYR A 149 0.30 5.74 -3.11
CA TYR A 149 1.70 5.80 -3.51
C TYR A 149 1.92 6.99 -4.47
N PRO A 150 2.10 8.22 -3.93
CA PRO A 150 2.20 9.44 -4.73
C PRO A 150 3.32 9.45 -5.78
N ASN A 151 4.39 8.68 -5.55
CA ASN A 151 5.49 8.53 -6.51
C ASN A 151 5.12 7.66 -7.73
N TYR A 152 3.96 7.01 -7.72
CA TYR A 152 3.49 6.15 -8.80
C TYR A 152 3.45 6.87 -10.16
N LEU A 153 2.93 8.09 -10.18
CA LEU A 153 2.83 8.88 -11.41
C LEU A 153 4.21 9.17 -12.01
N ALA A 154 5.16 9.59 -11.19
CA ALA A 154 6.53 9.82 -11.62
C ALA A 154 7.21 8.53 -12.14
N LEU A 155 6.90 7.36 -11.55
CA LEU A 155 7.40 6.08 -12.06
C LEU A 155 6.78 5.71 -13.41
N LEU A 156 5.47 5.92 -13.59
CA LEU A 156 4.80 5.69 -14.87
C LEU A 156 5.35 6.59 -15.96
N GLU A 157 5.53 7.88 -15.68
CA GLU A 157 6.13 8.84 -16.62
C GLU A 157 7.55 8.45 -17.00
N ARG A 158 8.35 8.00 -16.02
CA ARG A 158 9.70 7.50 -16.26
C ARG A 158 9.70 6.25 -17.15
N GLN A 159 8.78 5.32 -16.91
CA GLN A 159 8.61 4.12 -17.73
C GLN A 159 8.16 4.47 -19.16
N ALA A 160 7.19 5.38 -19.30
CA ALA A 160 6.69 5.84 -20.59
C ALA A 160 7.75 6.60 -21.40
N SER A 161 8.63 7.34 -20.72
CA SER A 161 9.71 8.12 -21.34
C SER A 161 10.98 7.30 -21.64
N GLY A 162 11.01 6.00 -21.31
CA GLY A 162 12.18 5.13 -21.53
C GLY A 162 13.44 5.46 -20.70
N ASN A 163 13.38 6.50 -19.86
CA ASN A 163 14.52 6.97 -19.06
C ASN A 163 14.61 6.19 -17.74
N VAL A 164 14.99 4.91 -17.80
CA VAL A 164 15.52 4.24 -16.62
C VAL A 164 16.85 4.90 -16.30
N ALA A 165 16.84 5.90 -15.41
CA ALA A 165 18.06 6.47 -14.87
C ALA A 165 18.88 5.33 -14.27
N GLU A 166 19.98 5.02 -14.93
CA GLU A 166 21.08 4.21 -14.45
C GLU A 166 21.43 4.75 -13.05
N VAL A 167 21.22 3.92 -12.02
CA VAL A 167 21.68 4.25 -10.67
C VAL A 167 23.20 4.18 -10.74
N SER A 168 23.82 5.31 -11.01
CA SER A 168 25.26 5.48 -11.02
C SER A 168 25.77 5.40 -9.57
N PRO A 169 26.53 4.36 -9.17
CA PRO A 169 27.24 4.38 -7.91
C PRO A 169 28.47 5.27 -8.10
N ALA A 170 28.67 6.19 -7.17
CA ALA A 170 29.87 7.02 -7.13
C ALA A 170 31.14 6.15 -7.20
N GLU A 171 31.96 6.47 -8.20
CA GLU A 171 33.41 6.36 -8.32
C GLU A 171 34.15 5.61 -7.20
N ASN A 172 34.70 4.44 -7.52
CA ASN A 172 36.05 4.01 -7.09
C ASN A 172 36.54 2.79 -7.90
N THR A 173 37.64 3.03 -8.61
CA THR A 173 38.76 2.12 -8.97
C THR A 173 38.51 0.83 -9.78
N GLU A 174 38.76 0.93 -11.09
CA GLU A 174 39.52 0.01 -11.95
C GLU A 174 39.75 -1.44 -11.48
N THR A 175 38.99 -2.43 -12.02
CA THR A 175 39.47 -3.57 -12.85
C THR A 175 38.33 -4.53 -13.28
N GLU A 176 38.36 -4.91 -14.58
CA GLU A 176 37.67 -6.01 -15.30
C GLU A 176 36.12 -5.99 -15.54
N PRO A 177 35.66 -6.21 -16.80
CA PRO A 177 34.23 -6.28 -17.12
C PRO A 177 33.70 -7.71 -16.95
N SER A 178 33.14 -8.03 -15.78
CA SER A 178 32.21 -9.16 -15.68
C SER A 178 30.83 -8.70 -16.17
N SER A 179 30.48 -9.10 -17.40
CA SER A 179 29.16 -8.87 -17.99
C SER A 179 28.08 -9.53 -17.13
N ARG A 180 27.39 -8.74 -16.32
CA ARG A 180 26.16 -9.17 -15.65
C ARG A 180 25.09 -9.35 -16.73
N ASN A 181 24.93 -10.60 -17.16
CA ASN A 181 23.94 -11.00 -18.14
C ASN A 181 22.56 -10.94 -17.48
N VAL A 182 21.89 -9.79 -17.60
CA VAL A 182 20.48 -9.67 -17.21
C VAL A 182 19.67 -10.36 -18.31
N PRO A 183 18.80 -11.34 -18.00
CA PRO A 183 17.94 -11.96 -19.01
C PRO A 183 17.13 -10.88 -19.71
N ARG A 184 17.27 -10.79 -21.04
CA ARG A 184 16.45 -9.88 -21.83
C ARG A 184 15.01 -10.38 -21.81
N LEU A 185 14.06 -9.45 -21.70
CA LEU A 185 12.65 -9.76 -21.89
C LEU A 185 12.44 -10.29 -23.32
N PRO A 186 11.62 -11.34 -23.51
CA PRO A 186 11.38 -11.91 -24.81
C PRO A 186 10.74 -10.88 -25.74
N GLN A 187 11.25 -10.82 -26.97
CA GLN A 187 10.76 -9.97 -28.05
C GLN A 187 9.70 -10.72 -28.88
N PRO A 188 8.79 -9.99 -29.58
CA PRO A 188 7.94 -10.61 -30.59
C PRO A 188 8.79 -11.38 -31.62
N GLY A 189 8.51 -12.68 -31.81
CA GLY A 189 9.32 -13.58 -32.64
C GLY A 189 10.15 -14.60 -31.85
N ASP A 190 10.43 -14.35 -30.56
CA ASP A 190 11.23 -15.28 -29.74
C ASP A 190 10.53 -16.62 -29.48
N ALA A 191 9.21 -16.69 -29.70
CA ALA A 191 8.45 -17.95 -29.63
C ALA A 191 8.81 -18.92 -30.77
N GLU A 192 9.34 -18.43 -31.90
CA GLU A 192 9.77 -19.26 -33.03
C GLU A 192 11.07 -20.02 -32.72
N LEU A 193 11.84 -19.56 -31.74
CA LEU A 193 13.07 -20.20 -31.26
C LEU A 193 12.81 -21.45 -30.40
N LEU A 194 11.53 -21.73 -30.09
CA LEU A 194 11.09 -22.86 -29.27
C LEU A 194 10.43 -23.97 -30.11
N LEU A 195 10.43 -23.84 -31.43
CA LEU A 195 9.93 -24.88 -32.34
C LEU A 195 10.97 -26.02 -32.45
N PRO A 196 10.53 -27.30 -32.42
CA PRO A 196 11.40 -28.48 -32.37
C PRO A 196 12.16 -28.77 -33.67
#